data_AF-A0A2W6ZUT1-F1
#
_entry.id   AF-A0A2W6ZUT1-F1
#
_cell.length_a   1.000
_cell.length_b   1.000
_cell.length_c   1.000
_cell.angle_alpha   90.00
_cell.angle_beta   90.00
_cell.angle_gamma   90.00
#
_symmetry.space_group_name_H-M   'P 1'
#
loop_
_entity.id
_entity.type
_entity.pdbx_description
1 polymer ?
#
loop_
_entity_poly.entity_id
_entity_poly.type
_entity_poly.pdbx_seq_one_letter_code
_entity_poly.pdbx_strand_id
1 'polypeptide(L)'
;MSDLFNLKDYETFLTDLKVRIRSAQVRAALAVNRELVLLYWQIGRDILTRQQQQGWGAKVIQTLSKDLKQEFPEMKGFSRSNLLYMRAFAQAFPDEAIVQATLGQITWYHNIALLDKLKSNEERLWYARQTVEHGWSRNVLVYQVESDLYRRMGGAITNFDRALPPPQSDLANQLLKDPYHLDFLDG
;
A
#
# COMPACT_ATOMS: atom_id res chain seq x y z
N MET A 1 44.80 31.59 9.46
CA MET A 1 43.95 32.25 8.45
C MET A 1 42.68 31.44 8.36
N SER A 2 41.53 32.10 8.53
CA SER A 2 40.22 31.49 8.75
C SER A 2 39.87 30.45 7.68
N ASP A 3 39.62 29.21 8.12
CA ASP A 3 38.82 28.24 7.41
C ASP A 3 37.42 28.84 7.23
N LEU A 4 37.23 29.56 6.14
CA LEU A 4 35.92 30.04 5.71
C LEU A 4 35.17 28.82 5.21
N PHE A 5 34.47 28.19 6.13
CA PHE A 5 33.40 27.25 5.85
C PHE A 5 32.55 27.80 4.71
N ASN A 6 32.65 27.20 3.52
CA ASN A 6 31.84 27.62 2.38
C ASN A 6 30.40 27.20 2.65
N LEU A 7 29.62 28.11 3.23
CA LEU A 7 28.23 27.89 3.61
C LEU A 7 27.39 27.35 2.45
N LYS A 8 27.66 27.79 1.22
CA LYS A 8 26.92 27.33 0.03
C LYS A 8 27.21 25.87 -0.33
N ASP A 9 28.47 25.45 -0.22
CA ASP A 9 28.87 24.05 -0.46
C ASP A 9 28.28 23.14 0.62
N TYR A 10 28.30 23.60 1.88
CA TYR A 10 27.69 22.87 2.98
C TYR A 10 26.16 22.75 2.84
N GLU A 11 25.46 23.83 2.48
CA GLU A 11 24.01 23.81 2.26
C GLU A 11 23.61 22.85 1.14
N THR A 12 24.40 22.81 0.06
CA THR A 12 24.21 21.86 -1.04
C THR A 12 24.43 20.43 -0.56
N PHE A 13 25.56 20.16 0.10
CA PHE A 13 25.87 18.84 0.68
C PHE A 13 24.81 18.36 1.66
N LEU A 14 24.33 19.26 2.54
CA LEU A 14 23.28 18.97 3.51
C LEU A 14 21.95 18.63 2.82
N THR A 15 21.60 19.36 1.75
CA THR A 15 20.41 19.10 0.96
C THR A 15 20.48 17.73 0.28
N ASP A 16 21.61 17.40 -0.34
CA ASP A 16 21.85 16.10 -0.97
C ASP A 16 21.82 14.96 0.05
N LEU A 17 22.36 15.17 1.25
CA LEU A 17 22.31 14.19 2.32
C LEU A 17 20.86 13.97 2.80
N LYS A 18 20.08 15.04 2.98
CA LYS A 18 18.66 14.95 3.33
C LYS A 18 17.87 14.16 2.29
N VAL A 19 18.08 14.42 0.98
CA VAL A 19 17.43 13.69 -0.10
C VAL A 19 17.80 12.20 -0.08
N ARG A 20 19.09 11.87 0.12
CA ARG A 20 19.55 10.47 0.21
C ARG A 20 18.93 9.74 1.40
N ILE A 21 18.89 10.37 2.57
CA ILE A 21 18.27 9.80 3.78
C ILE A 21 16.78 9.54 3.55
N ARG A 22 16.04 10.52 3.02
CA ARG A 22 14.60 10.36 2.74
C ARG A 22 14.35 9.26 1.72
N SER A 23 15.15 9.19 0.67
CA SER A 23 15.02 8.13 -0.34
C SER A 23 15.28 6.74 0.25
N ALA A 24 16.25 6.61 1.17
CA ALA A 24 16.52 5.36 1.86
C ALA A 24 15.35 4.94 2.77
N GLN A 25 14.79 5.88 3.53
CA GLN A 25 13.61 5.63 4.38
C GLN A 25 12.40 5.17 3.55
N VAL A 26 12.12 5.84 2.43
CA VAL A 26 11.01 5.48 1.54
C VAL A 26 11.19 4.07 0.96
N ARG A 27 12.41 3.71 0.54
CA ARG A 27 12.68 2.34 0.06
C ARG A 27 12.46 1.27 1.14
N ALA A 28 12.88 1.55 2.38
CA ALA A 28 12.66 0.64 3.49
C ALA A 28 11.17 0.47 3.79
N ALA A 29 10.43 1.58 3.92
CA ALA A 29 8.99 1.55 4.14
C ALA A 29 8.24 0.85 2.99
N LEU A 30 8.67 1.03 1.74
CA LEU A 30 8.09 0.35 0.59
C LEU A 30 8.31 -1.17 0.64
N ALA A 31 9.49 -1.62 1.08
CA ALA A 31 9.77 -3.05 1.26
C ALA A 31 8.84 -3.66 2.32
N VAL A 32 8.72 -2.98 3.47
CA VAL A 32 7.80 -3.38 4.56
C VAL A 32 6.36 -3.41 4.06
N ASN A 33 5.93 -2.39 3.32
CA ASN A 33 4.58 -2.31 2.75
C ASN A 33 4.27 -3.49 1.82
N ARG A 34 5.21 -3.87 0.96
CA ARG A 34 5.02 -4.98 0.01
C ARG A 34 4.82 -6.29 0.76
N GLU A 35 5.60 -6.56 1.79
CA GLU A 35 5.44 -7.75 2.63
C GLU A 35 4.11 -7.75 3.39
N LEU A 36 3.73 -6.61 3.96
CA LEU A 36 2.44 -6.46 4.65
C LEU A 36 1.25 -6.72 3.70
N VAL A 37 1.25 -6.10 2.51
CA VAL A 37 0.19 -6.27 1.50
C VAL A 37 0.15 -7.72 1.00
N LEU A 38 1.31 -8.36 0.81
CA LEU A 38 1.39 -9.77 0.45
C LEU A 38 0.78 -10.66 1.54
N LEU A 39 1.17 -10.47 2.80
CA LEU A 39 0.65 -11.24 3.92
C LEU A 39 -0.87 -11.14 3.99
N TYR A 40 -1.41 -9.92 3.87
CA TYR A 40 -2.85 -9.68 3.87
C TYR A 40 -3.55 -10.36 2.70
N TRP A 41 -2.95 -10.35 1.52
CA TRP A 41 -3.45 -11.10 0.37
C TRP A 41 -3.43 -12.62 0.61
N GLN A 42 -2.33 -13.16 1.14
CA GLN A 42 -2.19 -14.59 1.44
C GLN A 42 -3.25 -15.05 2.45
N ILE A 43 -3.47 -14.28 3.54
CA ILE A 43 -4.55 -14.54 4.51
C ILE A 43 -5.91 -14.56 3.82
N GLY A 44 -6.17 -13.60 2.92
CA GLY A 44 -7.39 -13.55 2.14
C GLY A 44 -7.61 -14.79 1.26
N ARG A 45 -6.57 -15.22 0.54
CA ARG A 45 -6.57 -16.43 -0.29
C ARG A 45 -6.82 -17.69 0.53
N ASP A 46 -6.20 -17.77 1.70
CA ASP A 46 -6.35 -18.85 2.66
C ASP A 46 -7.78 -18.93 3.21
N ILE A 47 -8.40 -17.79 3.50
CA ILE A 47 -9.81 -17.73 3.88
C ILE A 47 -10.67 -18.25 2.72
N LEU A 48 -10.49 -17.75 1.49
CA LEU A 48 -11.27 -18.19 0.31
C LEU A 48 -11.20 -19.71 0.10
N THR A 49 -9.98 -20.26 0.15
CA THR A 49 -9.73 -21.69 -0.05
C THR A 49 -10.50 -22.53 0.97
N ARG A 50 -10.43 -22.15 2.26
CA ARG A 50 -11.11 -22.87 3.33
C ARG A 50 -12.63 -22.68 3.31
N GLN A 51 -13.13 -21.52 2.86
CA GLN A 51 -14.57 -21.33 2.60
C GLN A 51 -15.09 -22.28 1.54
N GLN A 52 -14.34 -22.48 0.44
CA GLN A 52 -14.72 -23.39 -0.64
C GLN A 52 -14.67 -24.87 -0.21
N GLN A 53 -13.62 -25.27 0.50
CA GLN A 53 -13.40 -26.68 0.88
C GLN A 53 -14.24 -27.15 2.07
N GLN A 54 -14.48 -26.26 3.04
CA GLN A 54 -15.04 -26.62 4.35
C GLN A 54 -16.32 -25.86 4.69
N GLY A 55 -16.83 -25.02 3.80
CA GLY A 55 -18.07 -24.26 4.02
C GLY A 55 -17.94 -23.19 5.12
N TRP A 56 -16.74 -22.66 5.37
CA TRP A 56 -16.50 -21.70 6.44
C TRP A 56 -17.40 -20.45 6.32
N GLY A 57 -18.27 -20.26 7.32
CA GLY A 57 -19.16 -19.11 7.42
C GLY A 57 -18.59 -17.94 8.23
N ALA A 58 -19.43 -16.94 8.48
CA ALA A 58 -19.06 -15.70 9.18
C ALA A 58 -18.48 -15.91 10.61
N LYS A 59 -18.86 -17.02 11.28
CA LYS A 59 -18.38 -17.37 12.63
C LYS A 59 -16.87 -17.67 12.64
N VAL A 60 -16.34 -18.26 11.56
CA VAL A 60 -14.92 -18.61 11.50
C VAL A 60 -14.04 -17.36 11.40
N ILE A 61 -14.46 -16.36 10.62
CA ILE A 61 -13.73 -15.08 10.53
C ILE A 61 -13.74 -14.33 11.86
N GLN A 62 -14.82 -14.44 12.63
CA GLN A 62 -14.89 -13.86 13.97
C GLN A 62 -13.90 -14.54 14.93
N THR A 63 -13.86 -15.88 14.95
CA THR A 63 -12.90 -16.65 15.75
C THR A 63 -11.46 -16.33 15.33
N LEU A 64 -11.16 -16.38 14.04
CA LEU A 64 -9.83 -16.06 13.51
C LEU A 64 -9.38 -14.63 13.89
N SER A 65 -10.27 -13.65 13.81
CA SER A 65 -9.97 -12.28 14.25
C SER A 65 -9.61 -12.21 15.73
N LYS A 66 -10.32 -12.96 16.58
CA LYS A 66 -10.05 -12.99 18.02
C LYS A 66 -8.69 -13.63 18.29
N ASP A 67 -8.45 -14.80 17.69
CA ASP A 67 -7.24 -15.59 17.95
C ASP A 67 -5.99 -14.86 17.44
N LEU A 68 -6.04 -14.28 16.24
CA LEU A 68 -4.93 -13.49 15.69
C LEU A 68 -4.64 -12.23 16.50
N LYS A 69 -5.67 -11.56 17.02
CA LYS A 69 -5.46 -10.38 17.90
C LYS A 69 -4.92 -10.75 19.27
N GLN A 70 -5.23 -11.95 19.75
CA GLN A 70 -4.70 -12.43 21.01
C GLN A 70 -3.21 -12.76 20.87
N GLU A 71 -2.83 -13.40 19.76
CA GLU A 71 -1.44 -13.77 19.48
C GLU A 71 -0.59 -12.56 19.08
N PHE A 72 -1.13 -11.66 18.25
CA PHE A 72 -0.45 -10.48 17.72
C PHE A 72 -1.20 -9.19 18.13
N PRO A 73 -1.16 -8.80 19.42
CA PRO A 73 -1.94 -7.68 19.95
C PRO A 73 -1.54 -6.32 19.36
N GLU A 74 -0.27 -6.15 19.00
CA GLU A 74 0.24 -4.92 18.37
C GLU A 74 -0.24 -4.77 16.92
N MET A 75 -0.52 -5.90 16.24
CA MET A 75 -0.98 -5.91 14.85
C MET A 75 -2.46 -5.50 14.72
N LYS A 76 -2.71 -4.21 14.47
CA LYS A 76 -4.07 -3.67 14.25
C LYS A 76 -4.76 -4.21 12.98
N GLY A 77 -4.03 -4.94 12.15
CA GLY A 77 -4.47 -5.59 10.92
C GLY A 77 -5.55 -6.66 11.08
N PHE A 78 -5.72 -7.26 12.26
CA PHE A 78 -6.52 -8.49 12.39
C PHE A 78 -7.95 -8.28 12.91
N SER A 79 -8.56 -7.11 12.64
CA SER A 79 -9.99 -6.94 12.87
C SER A 79 -10.83 -7.78 11.90
N ARG A 80 -12.02 -8.22 12.35
CA ARG A 80 -12.99 -8.95 11.50
C ARG A 80 -13.25 -8.26 10.17
N SER A 81 -13.45 -6.94 10.19
CA SER A 81 -13.66 -6.15 8.98
C SER A 81 -12.44 -6.19 8.06
N ASN A 82 -11.23 -6.11 8.62
CA ASN A 82 -10.03 -6.16 7.81
C ASN A 82 -9.77 -7.55 7.21
N LEU A 83 -10.08 -8.64 7.93
CA LEU A 83 -10.05 -9.99 7.36
C LEU A 83 -11.04 -10.16 6.19
N LEU A 84 -12.21 -9.51 6.25
CA LEU A 84 -13.15 -9.47 5.13
C LEU A 84 -12.58 -8.69 3.94
N TYR A 85 -11.85 -7.59 4.19
CA TYR A 85 -11.13 -6.87 3.14
C TYR A 85 -9.99 -7.68 2.54
N MET A 86 -9.20 -8.37 3.36
CA MET A 86 -8.14 -9.30 2.91
C MET A 86 -8.73 -10.34 1.95
N ARG A 87 -9.86 -10.95 2.34
CA ARG A 87 -10.58 -11.90 1.49
C ARG A 87 -11.06 -11.27 0.18
N ALA A 88 -11.71 -10.11 0.24
CA ALA A 88 -12.18 -9.39 -0.96
C ALA A 88 -11.01 -8.97 -1.87
N PHE A 89 -9.88 -8.59 -1.29
CA PHE A 89 -8.66 -8.24 -2.01
C PHE A 89 -8.08 -9.43 -2.75
N ALA A 90 -7.96 -10.58 -2.08
CA ALA A 90 -7.51 -11.82 -2.72
C ALA A 90 -8.46 -12.32 -3.80
N GLN A 91 -9.77 -12.12 -3.61
CA GLN A 91 -10.77 -12.47 -4.63
C GLN A 91 -10.68 -11.54 -5.85
N ALA A 92 -10.44 -10.25 -5.63
CA ALA A 92 -10.29 -9.27 -6.70
C ALA A 92 -9.00 -9.50 -7.50
N PHE A 93 -7.91 -9.86 -6.84
CA PHE A 93 -6.58 -9.99 -7.46
C PHE A 93 -6.02 -11.39 -7.24
N PRO A 94 -6.41 -12.40 -8.04
CA PRO A 94 -5.96 -13.78 -7.85
C PRO A 94 -4.48 -14.00 -8.23
N ASP A 95 -3.88 -13.09 -9.01
CA ASP A 95 -2.49 -13.17 -9.43
C ASP A 95 -1.57 -12.43 -8.44
N GLU A 96 -0.72 -13.20 -7.75
CA GLU A 96 0.26 -12.71 -6.78
C GLU A 96 1.25 -11.71 -7.40
N ALA A 97 1.62 -11.87 -8.67
CA ALA A 97 2.57 -10.97 -9.33
C ALA A 97 2.00 -9.55 -9.45
N ILE A 98 0.69 -9.41 -9.69
CA ILE A 98 0.00 -8.12 -9.74
C ILE A 98 -0.03 -7.46 -8.35
N VAL A 99 -0.25 -8.28 -7.31
CA VAL A 99 -0.27 -7.83 -5.91
C VAL A 99 1.09 -7.26 -5.52
N GLN A 100 2.16 -8.01 -5.79
CA GLN A 100 3.53 -7.60 -5.47
C GLN A 100 3.99 -6.37 -6.29
N ALA A 101 3.63 -6.30 -7.57
CA ALA A 101 4.11 -5.26 -8.45
C ALA A 101 3.43 -3.91 -8.20
N THR A 102 2.11 -3.81 -8.37
CA THR A 102 1.42 -2.51 -8.38
C THR A 102 0.78 -2.22 -7.03
N LEU A 103 0.07 -3.20 -6.46
CA LEU A 103 -0.75 -2.99 -5.27
C LEU A 103 0.07 -2.94 -3.99
N GLY A 104 1.23 -3.60 -3.96
CA GLY A 104 2.23 -3.52 -2.90
C GLY A 104 3.01 -2.22 -2.89
N GLN A 105 2.85 -1.35 -3.89
CA GLN A 105 3.49 -0.02 -3.92
C GLN A 105 2.66 1.10 -3.30
N ILE A 106 1.39 0.81 -2.99
CA ILE A 106 0.47 1.72 -2.31
C ILE A 106 0.10 1.14 -0.96
N THR A 107 -0.27 1.99 0.00
CA THR A 107 -0.60 1.52 1.35
C THR A 107 -1.85 0.63 1.35
N TRP A 108 -2.03 -0.18 2.40
CA TRP A 108 -3.22 -1.01 2.54
C TRP A 108 -4.54 -0.22 2.47
N TYR A 109 -4.56 1.01 3.00
CA TYR A 109 -5.74 1.88 2.94
C TYR A 109 -6.06 2.40 1.54
N HIS A 110 -5.07 2.53 0.64
CA HIS A 110 -5.35 2.80 -0.77
C HIS A 110 -6.02 1.59 -1.42
N ASN A 111 -5.50 0.39 -1.16
CA ASN A 111 -6.08 -0.85 -1.67
C ASN A 111 -7.55 -1.02 -1.23
N ILE A 112 -7.87 -0.77 0.05
CA ILE A 112 -9.26 -0.75 0.54
C ILE A 112 -10.10 0.30 -0.23
N ALA A 113 -9.60 1.53 -0.40
CA ALA A 113 -10.34 2.57 -1.10
C ALA A 113 -10.67 2.20 -2.56
N LEU A 114 -9.74 1.52 -3.25
CA LEU A 114 -9.94 1.00 -4.60
C LEU A 114 -11.00 -0.12 -4.62
N LEU A 115 -11.00 -1.01 -3.63
CA LEU A 115 -12.02 -2.06 -3.51
C LEU A 115 -13.42 -1.47 -3.29
N ASP A 116 -13.53 -0.47 -2.42
CA ASP A 116 -14.81 0.15 -2.06
C ASP A 116 -15.42 0.97 -3.18
N LYS A 117 -14.60 1.74 -3.90
CA LYS A 117 -15.09 2.74 -4.86
C LYS A 117 -15.26 2.22 -6.28
N LEU A 118 -14.51 1.19 -6.65
CA LEU A 118 -14.43 0.71 -8.02
C LEU A 118 -14.89 -0.74 -8.12
N LYS A 119 -15.56 -1.08 -9.23
CA LYS A 119 -15.99 -2.46 -9.51
C LYS A 119 -15.04 -3.21 -10.42
N SER A 120 -14.39 -2.50 -11.36
CA SER A 120 -13.47 -3.10 -12.33
C SER A 120 -12.06 -3.22 -11.78
N ASN A 121 -11.46 -4.40 -11.91
CA ASN A 121 -10.05 -4.59 -11.57
C ASN A 121 -9.11 -3.80 -12.48
N GLU A 122 -9.48 -3.63 -13.73
CA GLU A 122 -8.72 -2.81 -14.69
C GLU A 122 -8.61 -1.37 -14.19
N GLU A 123 -9.74 -0.78 -13.80
CA GLU A 123 -9.81 0.59 -13.29
C GLU A 123 -9.06 0.71 -11.95
N ARG A 124 -9.21 -0.27 -11.04
CA ARG A 124 -8.44 -0.33 -9.78
C ARG A 124 -6.94 -0.31 -10.05
N LEU A 125 -6.47 -1.13 -10.97
CA LEU A 125 -5.04 -1.21 -11.33
C LEU A 125 -4.55 0.04 -12.05
N TRP A 126 -5.42 0.70 -12.82
CA TRP A 126 -5.09 1.98 -13.44
C TRP A 126 -4.90 3.08 -12.38
N TYR A 127 -5.86 3.23 -11.46
CA TYR A 127 -5.75 4.22 -10.38
C TYR A 127 -4.61 3.91 -9.40
N ALA A 128 -4.33 2.64 -9.10
CA ALA A 128 -3.16 2.25 -8.31
C ALA A 128 -1.86 2.71 -8.99
N ARG A 129 -1.75 2.54 -10.31
CA ARG A 129 -0.59 3.01 -11.09
C ARG A 129 -0.44 4.53 -11.05
N GLN A 130 -1.52 5.25 -11.31
CA GLN A 130 -1.51 6.72 -11.24
C GLN A 130 -1.18 7.25 -9.85
N THR A 131 -1.60 6.52 -8.80
CA THR A 131 -1.26 6.83 -7.42
C THR A 131 0.26 6.74 -7.17
N VAL A 132 0.91 5.70 -7.71
CA VAL A 132 2.38 5.55 -7.61
C VAL A 132 3.10 6.62 -8.43
N GLU A 133 2.69 6.80 -9.68
CA GLU A 133 3.31 7.73 -10.63
C GLU A 133 3.28 9.18 -10.12
N HIS A 134 2.13 9.62 -9.63
CA HIS A 134 1.94 11.00 -9.15
C HIS A 134 2.11 11.15 -7.64
N GLY A 135 2.37 10.05 -6.93
CA GLY A 135 2.55 10.04 -5.48
C GLY A 135 1.33 10.55 -4.70
N TRP A 136 0.13 10.18 -5.14
CA TRP A 136 -1.12 10.65 -4.54
C TRP A 136 -1.28 10.14 -3.10
N SER A 137 -1.79 11.01 -2.24
CA SER A 137 -2.39 10.57 -0.98
C SER A 137 -3.66 9.77 -1.25
N ARG A 138 -4.11 8.99 -0.25
CA ARG A 138 -5.41 8.31 -0.31
C ARG A 138 -6.55 9.27 -0.66
N ASN A 139 -6.56 10.48 -0.10
CA ASN A 139 -7.63 11.45 -0.35
C ASN A 139 -7.59 11.97 -1.78
N VAL A 140 -6.39 12.21 -2.34
CA VAL A 140 -6.24 12.60 -3.73
C VAL A 140 -6.66 11.46 -4.65
N LEU A 141 -6.26 10.21 -4.38
CA LEU A 141 -6.76 9.03 -5.12
C LEU A 141 -8.29 9.01 -5.13
N VAL A 142 -8.93 9.14 -3.96
CA VAL A 142 -10.38 9.14 -3.83
C VAL A 142 -11.01 10.26 -4.67
N TYR A 143 -10.47 11.47 -4.59
CA TYR A 143 -10.92 12.60 -5.40
C TYR A 143 -10.79 12.31 -6.91
N GLN A 144 -9.69 11.72 -7.35
CA GLN A 144 -9.47 11.39 -8.76
C GLN A 144 -10.44 10.31 -9.27
N VAL A 145 -10.79 9.34 -8.42
CA VAL A 145 -11.85 8.35 -8.69
C VAL A 145 -13.19 9.05 -8.82
N GLU A 146 -13.55 9.93 -7.90
CA GLU A 146 -14.83 10.65 -7.90
C GLU A 146 -14.95 11.62 -9.10
N SER A 147 -13.82 12.11 -9.62
CA SER A 147 -13.77 12.96 -10.82
C SER A 147 -13.81 12.17 -12.14
N ASP A 148 -13.94 10.84 -12.10
CA ASP A 148 -13.94 9.94 -13.26
C ASP A 148 -12.72 10.17 -14.19
N LEU A 149 -11.54 10.42 -13.58
CA LEU A 149 -10.30 10.69 -14.31
C LEU A 149 -9.98 9.58 -15.33
N TYR A 150 -10.24 8.32 -14.97
CA TYR A 150 -10.01 7.16 -15.85
C TYR A 150 -10.69 7.34 -17.22
N ARG A 151 -11.97 7.72 -17.23
CA ARG A 151 -12.70 7.96 -18.48
C ARG A 151 -12.25 9.21 -19.19
N ARG A 152 -11.93 10.28 -18.46
CA ARG A 152 -11.40 11.53 -19.05
C ARG A 152 -10.08 11.32 -19.79
N MET A 153 -9.25 10.38 -19.34
CA MET A 153 -7.98 10.02 -19.97
C MET A 153 -8.07 8.90 -21.02
N GLY A 154 -9.28 8.40 -21.32
CA GLY A 154 -9.49 7.40 -22.37
C GLY A 154 -8.95 6.00 -22.06
N GLY A 155 -8.67 5.69 -20.78
CA GLY A 155 -8.28 4.33 -20.35
C GLY A 155 -6.96 3.79 -20.93
N ALA A 156 -6.11 4.64 -21.50
CA ALA A 156 -4.89 4.16 -22.17
C ALA A 156 -3.93 3.44 -21.20
N ILE A 157 -3.47 2.26 -21.64
CA ILE A 157 -2.44 1.46 -20.96
C ILE A 157 -1.09 2.06 -21.32
N THR A 158 -0.47 2.79 -20.40
CA THR A 158 0.91 3.27 -20.56
C THR A 158 1.90 2.15 -20.29
N ASN A 159 2.92 2.04 -21.13
CA ASN A 159 4.02 1.08 -21.00
C ASN A 159 4.81 1.30 -19.70
N PHE A 160 5.34 0.21 -19.16
CA PHE A 160 5.71 0.08 -17.76
C PHE A 160 7.20 0.30 -17.51
N ASP A 161 7.49 1.09 -16.48
CA ASP A 161 8.70 0.98 -15.66
C ASP A 161 8.30 0.88 -14.18
N ARG A 162 9.10 0.15 -13.38
CA ARG A 162 8.97 0.13 -11.91
C ARG A 162 9.32 1.51 -11.37
N ALA A 163 8.37 2.45 -11.39
CA ALA A 163 8.55 3.76 -10.81
C ALA A 163 8.42 3.66 -9.28
N LEU A 164 9.48 4.06 -8.57
CA LEU A 164 9.36 4.34 -7.14
C LEU A 164 8.52 5.61 -6.94
N PRO A 165 7.72 5.71 -5.87
CA PRO A 165 7.02 6.94 -5.57
C PRO A 165 8.02 8.09 -5.37
N PRO A 166 7.70 9.33 -5.79
CA PRO A 166 8.60 10.46 -5.60
C PRO A 166 8.92 10.62 -4.09
N PRO A 167 10.20 10.76 -3.68
CA PRO A 167 10.60 10.71 -2.25
C PRO A 167 9.96 11.77 -1.34
N GLN A 168 9.43 12.84 -1.92
CA GLN A 168 8.78 13.94 -1.21
C GLN A 168 7.26 14.00 -1.45
N SER A 169 6.69 12.97 -2.10
CA SER A 169 5.26 12.90 -2.37
C SER A 169 4.42 12.60 -1.13
N ASP A 170 3.11 12.84 -1.23
CA ASP A 170 2.18 12.46 -0.17
C ASP A 170 2.14 10.95 0.04
N LEU A 171 2.24 10.15 -1.04
CA LEU A 171 2.35 8.70 -0.94
C LEU A 171 3.58 8.27 -0.14
N ALA A 172 4.74 8.88 -0.40
CA ALA A 172 5.96 8.61 0.37
C ALA A 172 5.77 8.96 1.86
N ASN A 173 5.14 10.10 2.16
CA ASN A 173 4.81 10.49 3.53
C ASN A 173 3.84 9.53 4.22
N GLN A 174 2.86 8.99 3.47
CA GLN A 174 1.89 8.01 4.00
C GLN A 174 2.53 6.64 4.22
N LEU A 175 3.42 6.18 3.33
CA LEU A 175 4.19 4.95 3.55
C LEU A 175 5.05 5.04 4.82
N LEU A 176 5.75 6.16 5.03
CA LEU A 176 6.59 6.36 6.21
C LEU A 176 5.82 6.45 7.53
N LYS A 177 4.53 6.76 7.48
CA LYS A 177 3.67 6.99 8.64
C LYS A 177 2.51 5.99 8.70
N ASP A 178 2.57 4.92 7.91
CA ASP A 178 1.48 3.94 7.87
C ASP A 178 1.46 3.22 9.23
N PRO A 179 0.36 3.34 10.01
CA PRO A 179 0.26 2.68 11.31
C PRO A 179 0.45 1.16 11.20
N TYR A 180 0.06 0.55 10.08
CA TYR A 180 0.26 -0.88 9.90
C TYR A 180 1.73 -1.29 9.73
N HIS A 181 2.63 -0.39 9.33
CA HIS A 181 4.05 -0.73 9.18
C HIS A 181 4.74 -0.86 10.53
N LEU A 182 4.50 0.08 11.44
CA LEU A 182 5.08 0.05 12.78
C LEU A 182 4.56 -1.20 13.52
N ASP A 183 3.25 -1.37 13.54
CA ASP A 183 2.58 -2.51 14.15
C ASP A 183 3.04 -3.87 13.57
N PHE A 184 3.45 -3.92 12.30
CA PHE A 184 3.92 -5.13 11.64
C PHE A 184 5.36 -5.51 12.01
N LEU A 185 6.19 -4.53 12.34
CA LEU A 185 7.59 -4.76 12.72
C LEU A 185 7.77 -5.02 14.21
N ASP A 186 6.83 -4.56 15.04
CA ASP A 186 6.86 -4.68 16.50
C ASP A 186 6.14 -5.95 17.01
N GLY A 187 5.71 -6.84 16.10
CA GLY A 187 4.95 -8.06 16.37
C GLY A 187 5.77 -9.31 16.68
#